data_AF-Q1IT08-F1
#
_entry.id   AF-Q1IT08-F1
#
_cell.length_a   1.000
_cell.length_b   1.000
_cell.length_c   1.000
_cell.angle_alpha   90.00
_cell.angle_beta   90.00
_cell.angle_gamma   90.00
#
_symmetry.space_group_name_H-M   'P 1'
#
loop_
_entity.id
_entity.type
_entity.pdbx_description
1 polymer ?
#
loop_
_entity_poly.entity_id
_entity_poly.type
_entity_poly.pdbx_seq_one_letter_code
_entity_poly.pdbx_strand_id
1 'polypeptide(L)'
;MRNSRSNSLGVQSSDMVAFPPRILLIATVLLGCTPLFAQSAAATDSDHDGLSDDFEQSLLQKFQPKLMISASDCAGTPARFKPGASPEVEAKDGTIYGQVFPASADKVEVHYYTLWDRDCGRVPHALDAEHVAALISISGAEPKALYWYAGAHEKTACDISSGARATALDAEDHGPQVWSSAGKHALYFTKVKCDSGSGCGADSCADNVELAREVNVVNIGERHVPANGSDWIASPAWVLGDKMGSNFTPEMVKIVDAAPPGAVVTVAGRSTFRGTIAVSDTVLGSMNNSAQHTSDALDNADTHTSNSLQKASDATGRSLKRAWHAVFGNKPAPAEK
;
A
#
# COMPACT_ATOMS: atom_id res chain seq x y z
N MET A 1 49.39 31.69 0.38
CA MET A 1 50.09 30.96 1.46
C MET A 1 49.63 29.51 1.41
N ARG A 2 50.31 28.65 0.62
CA ARG A 2 51.09 27.48 1.07
C ARG A 2 50.55 26.78 2.33
N ASN A 3 50.02 25.56 2.17
CA ASN A 3 50.55 24.41 2.89
C ASN A 3 50.20 23.09 2.19
N SER A 4 51.23 22.46 1.63
CA SER A 4 51.30 21.04 1.30
C SER A 4 51.36 20.20 2.57
N ARG A 5 50.73 19.02 2.57
CA ARG A 5 51.31 17.82 3.22
C ARG A 5 50.99 16.56 2.41
N SER A 6 52.07 15.83 2.16
CA SER A 6 52.16 14.51 1.55
C SER A 6 52.17 13.41 2.62
N ASN A 7 52.23 12.17 2.14
CA ASN A 7 52.53 10.88 2.82
C ASN A 7 51.25 10.16 3.28
N SER A 8 51.09 8.84 3.09
CA SER A 8 52.09 7.78 3.01
C SER A 8 51.57 6.61 2.18
N LEU A 9 52.45 6.08 1.33
CA LEU A 9 52.33 4.76 0.71
C LEU A 9 52.53 3.69 1.80
N GLY A 10 51.62 2.72 1.88
CA GLY A 10 51.72 1.53 2.71
C GLY A 10 51.64 0.30 1.82
N VAL A 11 52.80 -0.32 1.60
CA VAL A 11 53.01 -1.62 0.95
C VAL A 11 52.91 -2.70 2.03
N GLN A 12 52.08 -3.73 1.81
CA GLN A 12 52.06 -5.04 2.50
C GLN A 12 51.05 -5.93 1.73
N SER A 13 51.18 -7.24 1.55
CA SER A 13 52.25 -8.23 1.61
C SER A 13 51.63 -9.42 0.86
N SER A 14 52.37 -10.02 -0.07
CA SER A 14 51.91 -11.16 -0.86
C SER A 14 52.12 -12.46 -0.08
N ASP A 15 51.05 -13.04 0.46
CA ASP A 15 51.11 -14.41 1.00
C ASP A 15 50.54 -15.40 -0.01
N MET A 16 51.48 -16.07 -0.70
CA MET A 16 51.24 -17.25 -1.53
C MET A 16 50.99 -18.46 -0.63
N VAL A 17 49.76 -18.95 -0.59
CA VAL A 17 49.45 -20.25 0.00
C VAL A 17 49.50 -21.32 -1.09
N ALA A 18 50.36 -22.31 -0.86
CA ALA A 18 50.65 -23.43 -1.74
C ALA A 18 49.43 -24.37 -1.92
N PHE A 19 49.15 -24.70 -3.18
CA PHE A 19 48.20 -25.75 -3.56
C PHE A 19 48.83 -27.15 -3.45
N PRO A 20 48.18 -28.14 -2.80
CA PRO A 20 48.61 -29.53 -2.84
C PRO A 20 48.18 -30.24 -4.13
N PRO A 21 48.81 -31.39 -4.45
CA PRO A 21 48.78 -32.01 -5.77
C PRO A 21 47.50 -32.81 -6.05
N ARG A 22 47.21 -32.88 -7.35
CA ARG A 22 46.13 -33.61 -7.99
C ARG A 22 46.26 -35.13 -7.77
N ILE A 23 45.29 -35.73 -7.09
CA ILE A 23 45.03 -37.17 -7.16
C ILE A 23 43.91 -37.39 -8.18
N LEU A 24 44.30 -37.94 -9.33
CA LEU A 24 43.41 -38.32 -10.42
C LEU A 24 42.85 -39.72 -10.12
N LEU A 25 41.60 -39.78 -9.66
CA LEU A 25 40.85 -41.04 -9.51
C LEU A 25 39.79 -41.07 -10.62
N ILE A 26 40.07 -41.82 -11.67
CA ILE A 26 39.15 -42.10 -12.77
C ILE A 26 38.15 -43.15 -12.26
N ALA A 27 37.01 -42.68 -11.77
CA ALA A 27 35.85 -43.51 -11.49
C ALA A 27 34.87 -43.39 -12.67
N THR A 28 34.76 -44.46 -13.45
CA THR A 28 33.82 -44.62 -14.55
C THR A 28 32.40 -44.67 -13.98
N VAL A 29 31.72 -43.52 -13.91
CA VAL A 29 30.31 -43.43 -13.50
C VAL A 29 29.44 -43.78 -14.71
N LEU A 30 28.68 -44.86 -14.57
CA LEU A 30 27.62 -45.28 -15.48
C LEU A 30 26.65 -44.13 -15.72
N LEU A 31 26.62 -43.62 -16.96
CA LEU A 31 25.62 -42.70 -17.49
C LEU A 31 24.25 -43.40 -17.54
N GLY A 32 23.60 -43.50 -16.39
CA GLY A 32 22.16 -43.68 -16.31
C GLY A 32 21.49 -42.37 -16.71
N CYS A 33 21.01 -42.29 -17.95
CA CYS A 33 20.22 -41.19 -18.45
C CYS A 33 18.83 -41.23 -17.80
N THR A 34 18.74 -40.91 -16.51
CA THR A 34 17.46 -40.63 -15.87
C THR A 34 16.97 -39.28 -16.40
N PRO A 35 15.78 -39.19 -17.02
CA PRO A 35 15.19 -37.91 -17.32
C PRO A 35 14.97 -37.21 -15.98
N LEU A 36 15.80 -36.23 -15.68
CA LEU A 36 15.54 -35.23 -14.65
C LEU A 36 14.34 -34.43 -15.16
N PHE A 37 13.15 -34.96 -14.93
CA PHE A 37 11.96 -34.12 -14.89
C PHE A 37 12.19 -33.17 -13.73
N ALA A 38 12.67 -31.97 -14.04
CA ALA A 38 12.57 -30.84 -13.13
C ALA A 38 11.08 -30.65 -12.87
N GLN A 39 10.57 -31.32 -11.83
CA GLN A 39 9.33 -30.91 -11.19
C GLN A 39 9.65 -29.53 -10.63
N SER A 40 9.28 -28.50 -11.38
CA SER A 40 9.10 -27.18 -10.80
C SER A 40 8.15 -27.42 -9.64
N ALA A 41 8.66 -27.28 -8.42
CA ALA A 41 7.80 -27.27 -7.24
C ALA A 41 6.72 -26.26 -7.54
N ALA A 42 5.45 -26.68 -7.47
CA ALA A 42 4.35 -25.75 -7.61
C ALA A 42 4.59 -24.61 -6.61
N ALA A 43 4.62 -23.38 -7.11
CA ALA A 43 4.84 -22.23 -6.26
C ALA A 43 3.74 -22.23 -5.18
N THR A 44 4.12 -21.99 -3.93
CA THR A 44 3.18 -21.95 -2.81
C THR A 44 2.25 -20.75 -2.98
N ASP A 45 0.96 -20.97 -2.79
CA ASP A 45 -0.11 -19.97 -2.77
C ASP A 45 -0.84 -20.20 -1.44
N SER A 46 -0.38 -19.49 -0.41
CA SER A 46 -0.73 -19.73 0.99
C SER A 46 -2.14 -19.28 1.34
N ASP A 47 -2.65 -18.25 0.67
CA ASP A 47 -4.00 -17.70 0.88
C ASP A 47 -5.03 -18.14 -0.17
N HIS A 48 -4.60 -18.89 -1.19
CA HIS A 48 -5.45 -19.51 -2.21
C HIS A 48 -6.21 -18.50 -3.07
N ASP A 49 -5.63 -17.31 -3.26
CA ASP A 49 -6.20 -16.26 -4.11
C ASP A 49 -5.86 -16.46 -5.61
N GLY A 50 -4.98 -17.42 -5.91
CA GLY A 50 -4.51 -17.76 -7.24
C GLY A 50 -3.17 -17.11 -7.64
N LEU A 51 -2.53 -16.38 -6.74
CA LEU A 51 -1.19 -15.84 -6.86
C LEU A 51 -0.25 -16.64 -5.95
N SER A 52 0.95 -16.96 -6.43
CA SER A 52 1.94 -17.59 -5.56
C SER A 52 2.64 -16.55 -4.66
N ASP A 53 2.92 -16.90 -3.42
CA ASP A 53 3.62 -16.08 -2.42
C ASP A 53 4.90 -15.43 -2.98
N ASP A 54 5.68 -16.18 -3.76
CA ASP A 54 6.92 -15.69 -4.40
C ASP A 54 6.64 -14.57 -5.43
N PHE A 55 5.55 -14.71 -6.19
CA PHE A 55 5.13 -13.72 -7.17
C PHE A 55 4.66 -12.44 -6.48
N GLU A 56 3.83 -12.57 -5.44
CA GLU A 56 3.39 -11.43 -4.63
C GLU A 56 4.57 -10.69 -4.01
N GLN A 57 5.49 -11.43 -3.38
CA GLN A 57 6.67 -10.86 -2.75
C GLN A 57 7.57 -10.15 -3.77
N SER A 58 7.65 -10.66 -5.00
CA SER A 58 8.40 -10.01 -6.09
C SER A 58 7.77 -8.68 -6.52
N LEU A 59 6.44 -8.59 -6.54
CA LEU A 59 5.72 -7.35 -6.85
C LEU A 59 5.90 -6.32 -5.74
N LEU A 60 5.81 -6.75 -4.48
CA LEU A 60 6.06 -5.92 -3.30
C LEU A 60 7.47 -5.31 -3.31
N GLN A 61 8.48 -6.09 -3.71
CA GLN A 61 9.85 -5.58 -3.83
C GLN A 61 10.01 -4.64 -5.02
N LYS A 62 9.47 -5.00 -6.19
CA LYS A 62 9.61 -4.20 -7.43
C LYS A 62 8.97 -2.82 -7.28
N PHE A 63 7.79 -2.75 -6.69
CA PHE A 63 7.00 -1.51 -6.61
C PHE A 63 7.07 -0.84 -5.24
N GLN A 64 8.03 -1.20 -4.39
CA GLN A 64 8.18 -0.59 -3.06
C GLN A 64 8.31 0.95 -3.16
N PRO A 65 7.44 1.72 -2.48
CA PRO A 65 7.51 3.18 -2.49
C PRO A 65 8.76 3.68 -1.74
N LYS A 66 9.30 4.82 -2.18
CA LYS A 66 10.32 5.55 -1.42
C LYS A 66 9.64 6.46 -0.42
N LEU A 67 9.64 6.05 0.84
CA LEU A 67 8.99 6.82 1.91
C LEU A 67 9.89 7.94 2.41
N MET A 68 9.36 9.15 2.40
CA MET A 68 9.97 10.34 2.99
C MET A 68 9.25 10.62 4.31
N ILE A 69 9.94 10.46 5.43
CA ILE A 69 9.37 10.58 6.79
C ILE A 69 10.04 11.72 7.51
N SER A 70 9.29 12.54 8.25
CA SER A 70 9.87 13.62 9.03
C SER A 70 10.92 13.09 10.01
N ALA A 71 12.12 13.65 10.00
CA ALA A 71 13.16 13.30 10.97
C ALA A 71 12.76 13.67 12.42
N SER A 72 11.75 14.52 12.58
CA SER A 72 11.20 14.98 13.85
C SER A 72 9.87 14.32 14.21
N ASP A 73 9.47 13.28 13.48
CA ASP A 73 8.27 12.54 13.78
C ASP A 73 8.33 11.93 15.20
N CYS A 74 7.25 12.07 15.97
CA CYS A 74 7.25 11.63 17.36
C CYS A 74 7.09 10.10 17.52
N ALA A 75 6.53 9.42 16.51
CA ALA A 75 6.49 7.97 16.43
C ALA A 75 7.83 7.43 15.90
N GLY A 76 8.60 8.27 15.20
CA GLY A 76 9.94 7.98 14.69
C GLY A 76 9.87 7.36 13.30
N THR A 77 9.75 6.05 13.24
CA THR A 77 9.60 5.29 11.98
C THR A 77 8.50 4.26 12.12
N PRO A 78 8.00 3.71 11.00
CA PRO A 78 7.09 2.58 11.01
C PRO A 78 7.61 1.44 11.89
N ALA A 79 6.70 0.80 12.60
CA ALA A 79 6.94 -0.23 13.57
C ALA A 79 6.77 -1.62 12.97
N ARG A 80 7.66 -2.54 13.34
CA ARG A 80 7.45 -3.97 13.19
C ARG A 80 6.64 -4.48 14.38
N PHE A 81 5.64 -5.31 14.11
CA PHE A 81 4.77 -5.97 15.06
C PHE A 81 5.13 -7.44 15.22
N LYS A 82 4.95 -7.96 16.44
CA LYS A 82 5.16 -9.37 16.75
C LYS A 82 4.10 -10.24 16.06
N PRO A 83 4.44 -11.49 15.71
CA PRO A 83 3.44 -12.46 15.28
C PRO A 83 2.34 -12.69 16.33
N GLY A 84 1.10 -12.86 15.87
CA GLY A 84 -0.07 -13.21 16.69
C GLY A 84 -1.22 -12.22 16.59
N ALA A 85 -2.31 -12.48 17.32
CA ALA A 85 -3.59 -11.76 17.17
C ALA A 85 -3.63 -10.36 17.81
N SER A 86 -2.67 -10.05 18.69
CA SER A 86 -2.59 -8.75 19.37
C SER A 86 -1.52 -7.89 18.70
N PRO A 87 -1.84 -6.63 18.31
CA PRO A 87 -0.87 -5.73 17.67
C PRO A 87 0.12 -5.23 18.72
N GLU A 88 1.15 -6.03 18.99
CA GLU A 88 2.27 -5.67 19.86
C GLU A 88 3.47 -5.25 19.04
N VAL A 89 3.98 -4.04 19.30
CA VAL A 89 5.20 -3.54 18.66
C VAL A 89 6.40 -4.35 19.13
N GLU A 90 7.17 -4.86 18.17
CA GLU A 90 8.46 -5.50 18.37
C GLU A 90 9.60 -4.49 18.24
N ALA A 91 9.59 -3.68 17.17
CA ALA A 91 10.66 -2.73 16.86
C ALA A 91 10.13 -1.52 16.09
N LYS A 92 10.92 -0.45 16.04
CA LYS A 92 10.69 0.74 15.20
C LYS A 92 11.85 0.86 14.21
N ASP A 93 11.78 0.06 13.15
CA ASP A 93 12.88 -0.13 12.21
C ASP A 93 12.51 0.23 10.75
N GLY A 94 11.32 0.83 10.56
CA GLY A 94 10.86 1.21 9.24
C GLY A 94 10.26 0.06 8.43
N THR A 95 9.96 -1.08 9.06
CA THR A 95 9.27 -2.19 8.39
C THR A 95 8.04 -1.69 7.64
N ILE A 96 7.93 -2.07 6.37
CA ILE A 96 6.74 -1.84 5.54
C ILE A 96 5.99 -3.16 5.43
N TYR A 97 4.67 -3.11 5.49
CA TYR A 97 3.83 -4.28 5.28
C TYR A 97 3.17 -4.20 3.91
N GLY A 98 3.05 -5.35 3.25
CA GLY A 98 2.57 -5.44 1.89
C GLY A 98 1.39 -6.39 1.77
N GLN A 99 0.42 -6.07 0.94
CA GLN A 99 -0.64 -7.01 0.53
C GLN A 99 -0.70 -7.00 -1.00
N VAL A 100 -0.88 -8.16 -1.61
CA VAL A 100 -1.18 -8.31 -3.03
C VAL A 100 -2.48 -9.09 -3.14
N PHE A 101 -3.33 -8.77 -4.12
CA PHE A 101 -4.50 -9.60 -4.44
C PHE A 101 -4.94 -9.37 -5.90
N PRO A 102 -5.61 -10.35 -6.54
CA PRO A 102 -6.17 -10.20 -7.88
C PRO A 102 -7.23 -9.10 -7.97
N ALA A 103 -7.07 -8.18 -8.92
CA ALA A 103 -8.10 -7.21 -9.28
C ALA A 103 -8.89 -7.65 -10.52
N SER A 104 -8.22 -8.33 -11.46
CA SER A 104 -8.80 -9.00 -12.63
C SER A 104 -7.85 -10.08 -13.14
N ALA A 105 -8.22 -10.80 -14.20
CA ALA A 105 -7.36 -11.83 -14.80
C ALA A 105 -5.99 -11.31 -15.28
N ASP A 106 -5.88 -10.01 -15.52
CA ASP A 106 -4.71 -9.34 -16.09
C ASP A 106 -4.19 -8.19 -15.20
N LYS A 107 -4.72 -8.06 -13.99
CA LYS A 107 -4.33 -7.00 -13.04
C LYS A 107 -4.33 -7.50 -11.61
N VAL A 108 -3.39 -6.97 -10.85
CA VAL A 108 -3.28 -7.16 -9.41
C VAL A 108 -3.27 -5.80 -8.72
N GLU A 109 -3.78 -5.76 -7.51
CA GLU A 109 -3.68 -4.60 -6.65
C GLU A 109 -2.64 -4.87 -5.58
N VAL A 110 -1.76 -3.89 -5.33
CA VAL A 110 -0.69 -3.99 -4.35
C VAL A 110 -0.81 -2.85 -3.37
N HIS A 111 -0.90 -3.18 -2.09
CA HIS A 111 -0.94 -2.21 -1.00
C HIS A 111 0.36 -2.24 -0.21
N TYR A 112 0.79 -1.06 0.24
CA TYR A 112 1.89 -0.88 1.18
C TYR A 112 1.38 -0.11 2.38
N TYR A 113 1.51 -0.72 3.55
CA TYR A 113 1.12 -0.14 4.82
C TYR A 113 2.34 0.30 5.62
N THR A 114 2.33 1.56 6.04
CA THR A 114 3.17 2.05 7.13
C THR A 114 2.37 1.95 8.42
N LEU A 115 2.88 1.16 9.35
CA LEU A 115 2.20 0.88 10.60
C LEU A 115 2.94 1.55 11.75
N TRP A 116 2.22 2.22 12.64
CA TRP A 116 2.82 3.03 13.70
C TRP A 116 2.28 2.61 15.06
N ASP A 117 3.07 2.80 16.11
CA ASP A 117 2.64 2.50 17.48
C ASP A 117 1.66 3.55 18.04
N ARG A 118 1.60 4.73 17.42
CA ARG A 118 0.71 5.84 17.76
C ARG A 118 0.60 6.82 16.60
N ASP A 119 -0.53 7.51 16.49
CA ASP A 119 -0.67 8.84 15.89
C ASP A 119 -0.43 9.87 17.01
N CYS A 120 0.38 10.88 16.74
CA CYS A 120 0.66 11.97 17.67
C CYS A 120 0.44 13.36 17.11
N GLY A 121 -0.43 13.47 16.11
CA GLY A 121 -1.02 14.74 15.76
C GLY A 121 -1.87 15.28 16.90
N ARG A 122 -2.64 16.33 16.61
CA ARG A 122 -3.38 17.10 17.63
C ARG A 122 -4.29 16.26 18.53
N VAL A 123 -4.88 15.20 17.96
CA VAL A 123 -5.64 14.19 18.69
C VAL A 123 -4.84 12.90 18.63
N PRO A 124 -4.00 12.63 19.64
CA PRO A 124 -3.17 11.45 19.64
C PRO A 124 -4.02 10.19 19.91
N HIS A 125 -3.67 9.08 19.26
CA HIS A 125 -4.23 7.77 19.56
C HIS A 125 -3.18 6.67 19.41
N ALA A 126 -3.42 5.54 20.08
CA ALA A 126 -2.59 4.36 19.93
C ALA A 126 -2.89 3.68 18.59
N LEU A 127 -1.85 3.11 17.98
CA LEU A 127 -1.88 2.46 16.68
C LEU A 127 -2.34 3.37 15.54
N ASP A 128 -1.60 3.33 14.45
CA ASP A 128 -1.98 4.06 13.26
C ASP A 128 -1.52 3.30 12.02
N ALA A 129 -2.33 3.35 10.97
CA ALA A 129 -2.11 2.63 9.74
C ALA A 129 -2.38 3.56 8.56
N GLU A 130 -1.33 3.82 7.80
CA GLU A 130 -1.42 4.61 6.58
C GLU A 130 -0.93 3.80 5.40
N HIS A 131 -1.47 4.05 4.21
CA HIS A 131 -1.17 3.20 3.07
C HIS A 131 -1.14 3.91 1.71
N VAL A 132 -0.36 3.30 0.83
CA VAL A 132 -0.29 3.62 -0.60
C VAL A 132 -0.57 2.35 -1.37
N ALA A 133 -1.32 2.45 -2.45
CA ALA A 133 -1.69 1.30 -3.28
C ALA A 133 -1.35 1.55 -4.75
N ALA A 134 -1.13 0.46 -5.50
CA ALA A 134 -0.90 0.46 -6.93
C ALA A 134 -1.83 -0.54 -7.62
N LEU A 135 -2.38 -0.15 -8.77
CA LEU A 135 -3.02 -1.08 -9.69
C LEU A 135 -2.01 -1.44 -10.78
N ILE A 136 -1.66 -2.72 -10.87
CA ILE A 136 -0.58 -3.22 -11.72
C ILE A 136 -1.17 -4.09 -12.82
N SER A 137 -0.75 -3.88 -14.07
CA SER A 137 -1.01 -4.83 -15.15
C SER A 137 0.04 -5.93 -15.16
N ILE A 138 -0.42 -7.18 -15.31
CA ILE A 138 0.39 -8.39 -15.45
C ILE A 138 0.22 -9.06 -16.82
N SER A 139 -0.39 -8.35 -17.78
CA SER A 139 -0.64 -8.85 -19.14
C SER A 139 0.61 -8.86 -20.05
N GLY A 140 1.66 -8.14 -19.67
CA GLY A 140 2.89 -7.99 -20.44
C GLY A 140 3.98 -9.00 -20.05
N ALA A 141 5.13 -8.90 -20.73
CA ALA A 141 6.33 -9.66 -20.33
C ALA A 141 6.83 -9.27 -18.93
N GLU A 142 6.55 -8.03 -18.51
CA GLU A 142 6.93 -7.47 -17.22
C GLU A 142 5.72 -6.77 -16.59
N PRO A 143 5.50 -6.93 -15.26
CA PRO A 143 4.47 -6.17 -14.55
C PRO A 143 4.73 -4.67 -14.63
N LYS A 144 3.67 -3.87 -14.81
CA LYS A 144 3.71 -2.40 -14.90
C LYS A 144 2.61 -1.77 -14.05
N ALA A 145 2.95 -0.79 -13.22
CA ALA A 145 1.94 -0.02 -12.50
C ALA A 145 1.19 0.91 -13.48
N LEU A 146 -0.14 0.95 -13.35
CA LEU A 146 -1.03 1.79 -14.15
C LEU A 146 -1.43 3.05 -13.39
N TYR A 147 -1.80 2.87 -12.11
CA TYR A 147 -2.30 3.90 -11.24
C TYR A 147 -1.75 3.74 -9.83
N TRP A 148 -1.68 4.84 -9.12
CA TRP A 148 -1.27 4.91 -7.73
C TRP A 148 -2.33 5.66 -6.91
N TYR A 149 -2.51 5.22 -5.67
CA TYR A 149 -3.37 5.81 -4.65
C TYR A 149 -2.55 6.07 -3.39
N ALA A 150 -2.71 7.24 -2.76
CA ALA A 150 -2.12 7.54 -1.45
C ALA A 150 -3.21 8.00 -0.48
N GLY A 151 -3.35 7.29 0.64
CA GLY A 151 -4.27 7.61 1.72
C GLY A 151 -3.78 8.81 2.51
N ALA A 152 -4.60 9.85 2.60
CA ALA A 152 -4.31 11.02 3.41
C ALA A 152 -5.57 11.43 4.16
N HIS A 153 -5.55 11.24 5.49
CA HIS A 153 -6.70 11.41 6.38
C HIS A 153 -7.90 10.56 5.94
N GLU A 154 -7.63 9.37 5.40
CA GLU A 154 -8.63 8.48 4.82
C GLU A 154 -9.77 8.19 5.82
N LYS A 155 -11.02 8.23 5.35
CA LYS A 155 -12.23 7.99 6.17
C LYS A 155 -12.35 8.93 7.37
N THR A 156 -11.93 10.17 7.20
CA THR A 156 -12.19 11.23 8.16
C THR A 156 -12.84 12.42 7.44
N ALA A 157 -13.35 13.39 8.20
CA ALA A 157 -13.82 14.67 7.65
C ALA A 157 -12.72 15.43 6.85
N CYS A 158 -11.46 15.08 7.08
CA CYS A 158 -10.28 15.69 6.48
C CYS A 158 -9.75 14.92 5.26
N ASP A 159 -10.41 13.83 4.85
CA ASP A 159 -9.94 12.96 3.77
C ASP A 159 -9.63 13.77 2.51
N ILE A 160 -8.40 13.61 2.04
CA ILE A 160 -7.88 14.23 0.82
C ILE A 160 -7.07 13.23 -0.01
N SER A 161 -7.34 11.94 0.18
CA SER A 161 -6.62 10.87 -0.48
C SER A 161 -6.54 11.11 -1.98
N SER A 162 -5.39 10.78 -2.54
CA SER A 162 -5.01 11.22 -3.88
C SER A 162 -4.73 10.07 -4.80
N GLY A 163 -4.98 10.29 -6.09
CA GLY A 163 -4.74 9.34 -7.16
C GLY A 163 -3.93 9.97 -8.29
N ALA A 164 -3.13 9.15 -8.97
CA ALA A 164 -2.35 9.55 -10.13
C ALA A 164 -2.15 8.38 -11.08
N ARG A 165 -1.93 8.68 -12.37
CA ARG A 165 -1.36 7.71 -13.30
C ARG A 165 0.07 7.41 -12.90
N ALA A 166 0.54 6.18 -13.08
CA ALA A 166 1.93 5.83 -12.80
C ALA A 166 2.93 6.67 -13.60
N THR A 167 2.63 6.99 -14.86
CA THR A 167 3.40 7.92 -15.69
C THR A 167 3.55 9.31 -15.09
N ALA A 168 2.55 9.80 -14.35
CA ALA A 168 2.59 11.11 -13.71
C ALA A 168 3.56 11.16 -12.53
N LEU A 169 3.90 10.00 -11.96
CA LEU A 169 4.80 9.85 -10.82
C LEU A 169 6.16 9.27 -11.21
N ASP A 170 6.41 9.03 -12.50
CA ASP A 170 7.56 8.24 -12.98
C ASP A 170 7.65 6.90 -12.23
N ALA A 171 6.52 6.19 -12.09
CA ALA A 171 6.40 5.02 -11.21
C ALA A 171 5.72 3.83 -11.91
N GLU A 172 5.96 3.66 -13.21
CA GLU A 172 5.45 2.53 -14.00
C GLU A 172 6.25 1.24 -13.76
N ASP A 173 7.53 1.39 -13.42
CA ASP A 173 8.52 0.31 -13.29
C ASP A 173 9.06 0.12 -11.86
N HIS A 174 8.68 1.02 -10.96
CA HIS A 174 9.09 1.02 -9.56
C HIS A 174 8.07 1.79 -8.70
N GLY A 175 8.27 1.81 -7.38
CA GLY A 175 7.41 2.60 -6.48
C GLY A 175 7.68 4.11 -6.56
N PRO A 176 6.67 4.96 -6.30
CA PRO A 176 6.78 6.40 -6.31
C PRO A 176 7.51 6.89 -5.06
N GLN A 177 7.91 8.16 -5.09
CA GLN A 177 8.24 8.87 -3.86
C GLN A 177 6.96 9.30 -3.14
N VAL A 178 6.88 9.05 -1.84
CA VAL A 178 5.71 9.33 -1.00
C VAL A 178 6.17 10.06 0.25
N TRP A 179 5.48 11.13 0.61
CA TRP A 179 5.76 11.93 1.80
C TRP A 179 4.74 11.63 2.89
N SER A 180 5.23 11.27 4.08
CA SER A 180 4.43 11.07 5.27
C SER A 180 4.49 12.32 6.16
N SER A 181 3.33 12.85 6.55
CA SER A 181 3.26 14.03 7.40
C SER A 181 3.65 13.73 8.84
N ALA A 182 4.31 14.68 9.50
CA ALA A 182 4.74 14.52 10.88
C ALA A 182 3.54 14.34 11.84
N GLY A 183 3.56 13.29 12.63
CA GLY A 183 2.62 12.99 13.71
C GLY A 183 1.26 12.46 13.28
N LYS A 184 0.75 12.86 12.10
CA LYS A 184 -0.47 12.32 11.49
C LYS A 184 -0.23 11.21 10.48
N HIS A 185 0.99 11.12 9.96
CA HIS A 185 1.46 10.11 9.02
C HIS A 185 0.75 10.03 7.66
N ALA A 186 -0.25 10.88 7.39
CA ALA A 186 -0.93 10.99 6.11
C ALA A 186 0.05 11.02 4.92
N LEU A 187 -0.29 10.28 3.85
CA LEU A 187 0.62 10.01 2.75
C LEU A 187 0.30 10.84 1.50
N TYR A 188 1.34 11.42 0.92
CA TYR A 188 1.23 12.36 -0.19
C TYR A 188 2.18 12.00 -1.33
N PHE A 189 1.73 12.15 -2.58
CA PHE A 189 2.60 12.02 -3.76
C PHE A 189 3.44 13.26 -4.08
N THR A 190 3.26 14.36 -3.34
CA THR A 190 4.07 15.58 -3.56
C THR A 190 4.34 16.25 -2.22
N LYS A 191 5.59 16.68 -2.00
CA LYS A 191 5.97 17.44 -0.81
C LYS A 191 5.09 18.68 -0.61
N VAL A 192 4.80 19.41 -1.69
CA VAL A 192 4.00 20.66 -1.64
C VAL A 192 2.62 20.42 -1.05
N LYS A 193 1.92 19.35 -1.44
CA LYS A 193 0.60 19.02 -0.87
C LYS A 193 0.68 18.66 0.61
N CYS A 194 1.75 17.96 1.02
CA CYS A 194 1.95 17.67 2.43
C CYS A 194 2.21 18.96 3.24
N ASP A 195 3.17 19.78 2.80
CA ASP A 195 3.57 21.01 3.50
C ASP A 195 2.47 22.08 3.53
N SER A 196 1.58 22.08 2.55
CA SER A 196 0.46 23.03 2.54
C SER A 196 -0.62 22.70 3.58
N GLY A 197 -0.42 21.69 4.41
CA GLY A 197 -1.40 21.25 5.40
C GLY A 197 -2.71 20.83 4.73
N SER A 198 -2.62 20.21 3.55
CA SER A 198 -3.82 19.85 2.78
C SER A 198 -4.79 19.05 3.66
N GLY A 199 -6.10 19.29 3.52
CA GLY A 199 -7.13 18.65 4.35
C GLY A 199 -7.59 19.57 5.47
N CYS A 200 -6.96 19.47 6.63
CA CYS A 200 -7.35 20.21 7.83
C CYS A 200 -6.22 21.07 8.45
N GLY A 201 -5.12 21.33 7.74
CA GLY A 201 -4.21 22.43 8.09
C GLY A 201 -3.17 22.10 9.17
N ALA A 202 -2.87 20.83 9.44
CA ALA A 202 -1.89 20.44 10.46
C ALA A 202 -0.72 19.59 9.94
N ASP A 203 -0.77 19.14 8.69
CA ASP A 203 0.33 18.35 8.14
C ASP A 203 1.55 19.20 7.85
N SER A 204 2.71 18.61 8.13
CA SER A 204 4.00 19.15 7.74
C SER A 204 4.89 18.01 7.28
N CYS A 205 5.55 18.20 6.14
CA CYS A 205 6.64 17.37 5.69
C CYS A 205 7.95 18.17 5.66
N ALA A 206 8.13 19.06 6.64
CA ALA A 206 9.42 19.69 6.88
C ALA A 206 10.45 18.64 7.33
N ASP A 207 11.69 18.78 6.84
CA ASP A 207 12.82 17.94 7.26
C ASP A 207 12.64 16.43 7.06
N ASN A 208 11.84 16.03 6.05
CA ASN A 208 11.70 14.60 5.73
C ASN A 208 13.01 14.01 5.21
N VAL A 209 13.35 12.86 5.78
CA VAL A 209 14.44 12.00 5.35
C VAL A 209 13.86 10.78 4.63
N GLU A 210 14.59 10.28 3.64
CA GLU A 210 14.22 9.02 2.99
C GLU A 210 14.44 7.88 3.99
N LEU A 211 13.40 7.08 4.21
CA LEU A 211 13.53 5.82 4.92
C LEU A 211 14.42 4.90 4.08
N ALA A 212 15.42 4.28 4.70
CA ALA A 212 16.44 3.51 3.98
C ALA A 212 15.80 2.51 3.00
N ARG A 213 16.28 2.47 1.75
CA ARG A 213 15.75 1.57 0.71
C ARG A 213 15.80 0.09 1.07
N GLU A 214 16.64 -0.29 2.03
CA GLU A 214 16.80 -1.67 2.49
C GLU A 214 15.78 -2.07 3.57
N VAL A 215 14.73 -1.28 3.79
CA VAL A 215 13.66 -1.69 4.71
C VAL A 215 12.94 -2.93 4.19
N ASN A 216 12.76 -3.90 5.08
CA ASN A 216 12.05 -5.13 4.80
C ASN A 216 10.58 -4.83 4.48
N VAL A 217 10.10 -5.38 3.36
CA VAL A 217 8.67 -5.44 3.04
C VAL A 217 8.16 -6.82 3.41
N VAL A 218 7.22 -6.90 4.34
CA VAL A 218 6.62 -8.16 4.82
C VAL A 218 5.25 -8.33 4.17
N ASN A 219 5.05 -9.39 3.39
CA ASN A 219 3.72 -9.76 2.91
C ASN A 219 2.82 -10.15 4.10
N ILE A 220 1.70 -9.47 4.31
CA ILE A 220 0.75 -9.76 5.40
C ILE A 220 -0.41 -10.66 4.95
N GLY A 221 -0.46 -11.05 3.68
CA GLY A 221 -1.56 -11.81 3.09
C GLY A 221 -2.86 -11.00 3.05
N GLU A 222 -3.96 -11.69 2.82
CA GLU A 222 -5.28 -11.08 2.80
C GLU A 222 -5.93 -10.93 4.19
N ARG A 223 -6.91 -10.02 4.30
CA ARG A 223 -7.68 -9.75 5.54
C ARG A 223 -8.20 -11.03 6.22
N HIS A 224 -8.59 -12.03 5.43
CA HIS A 224 -9.19 -13.27 5.92
C HIS A 224 -8.23 -14.44 5.99
N VAL A 225 -7.03 -14.29 5.42
CA VAL A 225 -6.00 -15.33 5.38
C VAL A 225 -4.64 -14.66 5.62
N PRO A 226 -4.36 -14.22 6.86
CA PRO A 226 -3.12 -13.53 7.19
C PRO A 226 -1.89 -14.42 6.94
N ALA A 227 -0.83 -13.80 6.44
CA ALA A 227 0.47 -14.43 6.21
C ALA A 227 1.54 -13.93 7.21
N ASN A 228 2.64 -14.66 7.34
CA ASN A 228 3.82 -14.23 8.13
C ASN A 228 3.50 -13.83 9.59
N GLY A 229 2.48 -14.45 10.20
CA GLY A 229 2.08 -14.22 11.59
C GLY A 229 1.29 -12.93 11.81
N SER A 230 0.75 -12.31 10.76
CA SER A 230 0.02 -11.04 10.81
C SER A 230 -1.44 -11.17 11.35
N ASP A 231 -1.75 -12.12 12.23
CA ASP A 231 -3.13 -12.33 12.72
C ASP A 231 -3.75 -11.06 13.36
N TRP A 232 -2.91 -10.13 13.82
CA TRP A 232 -3.29 -8.82 14.34
C TRP A 232 -3.99 -7.91 13.32
N ILE A 233 -3.95 -8.20 12.01
CA ILE A 233 -4.73 -7.46 10.99
C ILE A 233 -6.24 -7.56 11.25
N ALA A 234 -6.68 -8.65 11.88
CA ALA A 234 -8.07 -8.87 12.28
C ALA A 234 -8.40 -8.31 13.67
N SER A 235 -7.44 -7.66 14.35
CA SER A 235 -7.62 -7.15 15.69
C SER A 235 -8.63 -5.99 15.71
N PRO A 236 -9.65 -6.00 16.59
CA PRO A 236 -10.56 -4.87 16.73
C PRO A 236 -9.90 -3.64 17.37
N ALA A 237 -8.70 -3.79 17.93
CA ALA A 237 -7.93 -2.68 18.47
C ALA A 237 -7.36 -1.77 17.37
N TRP A 238 -7.38 -2.22 16.11
CA TRP A 238 -6.77 -1.51 15.00
C TRP A 238 -7.60 -1.63 13.73
N VAL A 239 -7.94 -0.48 13.14
CA VAL A 239 -8.79 -0.40 11.94
C VAL A 239 -8.07 -0.75 10.63
N LEU A 240 -6.93 -1.46 10.69
CA LEU A 240 -6.16 -1.83 9.50
C LEU A 240 -6.98 -2.69 8.52
N GLY A 241 -7.73 -3.67 9.02
CA GLY A 241 -8.54 -4.54 8.16
C GLY A 241 -9.55 -3.79 7.29
N ASP A 242 -9.97 -2.58 7.68
CA ASP A 242 -10.87 -1.76 6.86
C ASP A 242 -10.15 -1.06 5.70
N LYS A 243 -8.83 -0.97 5.74
CA LYS A 243 -7.96 -0.41 4.68
C LYS A 243 -7.48 -1.48 3.69
N MET A 244 -7.66 -2.77 3.99
CA MET A 244 -7.25 -3.91 3.14
C MET A 244 -8.19 -4.23 1.98
N GLY A 245 -8.99 -3.25 1.54
CA GLY A 245 -9.91 -3.39 0.41
C GLY A 245 -9.41 -2.64 -0.83
N SER A 246 -10.04 -2.86 -1.98
CA SER A 246 -9.64 -2.18 -3.21
C SER A 246 -9.80 -0.66 -3.13
N ASN A 247 -8.75 0.08 -3.50
CA ASN A 247 -8.78 1.53 -3.67
C ASN A 247 -9.09 1.96 -5.12
N PHE A 248 -9.10 1.04 -6.08
CA PHE A 248 -9.23 1.34 -7.51
C PHE A 248 -10.64 1.05 -8.04
N THR A 249 -11.63 1.73 -7.48
CA THR A 249 -13.00 1.69 -8.02
C THR A 249 -13.05 2.27 -9.45
N PRO A 250 -14.04 1.87 -10.27
CA PRO A 250 -14.23 2.48 -11.59
C PRO A 250 -14.35 4.01 -11.55
N GLU A 251 -14.96 4.55 -10.49
CA GLU A 251 -15.09 5.98 -10.26
C GLU A 251 -13.74 6.66 -9.98
N MET A 252 -12.92 6.06 -9.11
CA MET A 252 -11.57 6.55 -8.81
C MET A 252 -10.72 6.59 -10.08
N VAL A 253 -10.70 5.48 -10.83
CA VAL A 253 -9.94 5.39 -12.10
C VAL A 253 -10.42 6.45 -13.08
N LYS A 254 -11.74 6.66 -13.21
CA LYS A 254 -12.31 7.69 -14.08
C LYS A 254 -11.89 9.10 -13.69
N ILE A 255 -11.79 9.42 -12.39
CA ILE A 255 -11.31 10.73 -11.91
C ILE A 255 -9.85 10.94 -12.31
N VAL A 256 -9.00 9.93 -12.10
CA VAL A 256 -7.59 9.98 -12.47
C VAL A 256 -7.42 10.07 -13.99
N ASP A 257 -8.26 9.37 -14.77
CA ASP A 257 -8.19 9.40 -16.22
C ASP A 257 -8.62 10.71 -16.86
N ALA A 258 -9.58 11.40 -16.22
CA ALA A 258 -10.01 12.72 -16.64
C ALA A 258 -9.00 13.83 -16.28
N ALA A 259 -8.02 13.53 -15.43
CA ALA A 259 -7.00 14.50 -15.03
C ALA A 259 -6.00 14.81 -16.17
N PRO A 260 -5.40 16.01 -16.18
CA PRO A 260 -4.31 16.32 -17.09
C PRO A 260 -3.15 15.32 -16.96
N PRO A 261 -2.41 15.01 -18.05
CA PRO A 261 -1.19 14.24 -17.95
C PRO A 261 -0.22 14.87 -16.92
N GLY A 262 0.37 14.05 -16.06
CA GLY A 262 1.27 14.52 -15.00
C GLY A 262 0.56 15.04 -13.73
N ALA A 263 -0.77 15.03 -13.67
CA ALA A 263 -1.50 15.52 -12.50
C ALA A 263 -1.66 14.46 -11.40
N VAL A 264 -1.51 14.91 -10.15
CA VAL A 264 -1.98 14.22 -8.96
C VAL A 264 -3.30 14.84 -8.53
N VAL A 265 -4.38 14.07 -8.51
CA VAL A 265 -5.73 14.56 -8.19
C VAL A 265 -6.22 14.02 -6.86
N THR A 266 -7.07 14.77 -6.17
CA THR A 266 -7.79 14.25 -5.00
C THR A 266 -8.93 13.36 -5.49
N VAL A 267 -8.96 12.12 -5.00
CA VAL A 267 -9.95 11.09 -5.41
C VAL A 267 -10.95 10.75 -4.31
N ALA A 268 -10.65 11.10 -3.06
CA ALA A 268 -11.55 10.91 -1.93
C ALA A 268 -11.71 12.18 -1.09
N GLY A 269 -12.77 12.17 -0.28
CA GLY A 269 -13.17 13.24 0.62
C GLY A 269 -13.97 14.40 0.00
N ARG A 270 -14.59 15.21 0.86
CA ARG A 270 -15.51 16.29 0.46
C ARG A 270 -14.83 17.65 0.60
N SER A 271 -14.79 18.42 -0.48
CA SER A 271 -14.19 19.77 -0.49
C SER A 271 -14.97 20.80 0.32
N THR A 272 -16.28 20.60 0.52
CA THR A 272 -17.20 21.63 1.05
C THR A 272 -16.97 21.99 2.52
N PHE A 273 -16.32 21.13 3.31
CA PHE A 273 -16.14 21.36 4.75
C PHE A 273 -14.71 21.77 5.16
N ARG A 274 -13.74 21.64 4.24
CA ARG A 274 -12.32 21.91 4.53
C ARG A 274 -12.09 23.36 4.94
N GLY A 275 -12.77 24.31 4.31
CA GLY A 275 -12.67 25.74 4.63
C GLY A 275 -13.14 26.06 6.06
N THR A 276 -14.18 25.40 6.55
CA THR A 276 -14.72 25.64 7.90
C THR A 276 -13.83 25.04 8.99
N ILE A 277 -13.28 23.84 8.76
CA ILE A 277 -12.40 23.17 9.73
C ILE A 277 -11.07 23.93 9.83
N ALA A 278 -10.47 24.30 8.69
CA ALA A 278 -9.20 25.06 8.67
C ALA A 278 -9.30 26.41 9.41
N VAL A 279 -10.44 27.11 9.29
CA VAL A 279 -10.68 28.37 10.02
C VAL A 279 -10.90 28.13 11.51
N SER A 280 -11.61 27.07 11.90
CA SER A 280 -11.88 26.73 13.31
C SER A 280 -10.60 26.39 14.08
N ASP A 281 -9.67 25.73 13.40
CA ASP A 281 -8.34 25.37 13.91
C ASP A 281 -7.47 26.59 14.26
N THR A 282 -7.74 27.74 13.65
CA THR A 282 -7.04 28.99 13.98
C THR A 282 -7.62 29.66 15.24
N VAL A 283 -8.81 29.23 15.68
CA VAL A 283 -9.59 29.92 16.72
C VAL A 283 -9.67 29.13 18.04
N LEU A 284 -9.57 27.79 18.07
CA LEU A 284 -9.96 27.01 19.28
C LEU A 284 -9.07 25.80 19.60
N GLY A 285 -8.19 25.95 20.59
CA GLY A 285 -7.62 24.82 21.36
C GLY A 285 -8.61 24.20 22.37
N SER A 286 -9.90 24.57 22.36
CA SER A 286 -10.90 24.20 23.38
C SER A 286 -12.13 23.42 22.87
N MET A 287 -12.13 22.94 21.62
CA MET A 287 -13.27 22.23 21.00
C MET A 287 -13.01 20.76 20.62
N ASN A 288 -12.03 20.11 21.25
CA ASN A 288 -11.57 18.77 20.87
C ASN A 288 -12.70 17.70 20.80
N ASN A 289 -13.71 17.80 21.67
CA ASN A 289 -14.85 16.86 21.68
C ASN A 289 -15.86 17.12 20.54
N SER A 290 -15.99 18.37 20.08
CA SER A 290 -16.97 18.72 19.03
C SER A 290 -16.49 18.27 17.64
N ALA A 291 -15.19 18.31 17.40
CA ALA A 291 -14.59 17.81 16.16
C ALA A 291 -14.72 16.29 16.07
N GLN A 292 -14.48 15.56 17.17
CA GLN A 292 -14.69 14.12 17.26
C GLN A 292 -16.15 13.73 16.99
N HIS A 293 -17.12 14.32 17.70
CA HIS A 293 -18.53 14.03 17.45
C HIS A 293 -19.00 14.38 16.03
N THR A 294 -18.41 15.41 15.43
CA THR A 294 -18.71 15.76 14.03
C THR A 294 -18.10 14.74 13.09
N SER A 295 -16.85 14.31 13.29
CA SER A 295 -16.23 13.24 12.50
C SER A 295 -17.02 11.95 12.64
N ASP A 296 -17.29 11.48 13.87
CA ASP A 296 -18.05 10.26 14.13
C ASP A 296 -19.46 10.33 13.52
N ALA A 297 -20.13 11.47 13.59
CA ALA A 297 -21.44 11.65 12.96
C ALA A 297 -21.35 11.64 11.43
N LEU A 298 -20.27 12.18 10.86
CA LEU A 298 -20.02 12.18 9.43
C LEU A 298 -19.64 10.79 8.93
N ASP A 299 -18.78 10.06 9.63
CA ASP A 299 -18.36 8.70 9.29
C ASP A 299 -19.55 7.73 9.40
N ASN A 300 -20.40 7.90 10.41
CA ASN A 300 -21.69 7.20 10.50
C ASN A 300 -22.61 7.58 9.33
N ALA A 301 -22.74 8.86 9.01
CA ALA A 301 -23.58 9.30 7.90
C ALA A 301 -23.07 8.77 6.54
N ASP A 302 -21.75 8.68 6.35
CA ASP A 302 -21.13 8.16 5.14
C ASP A 302 -21.32 6.65 5.03
N THR A 303 -21.09 5.91 6.12
CA THR A 303 -21.41 4.48 6.22
C THR A 303 -22.87 4.22 5.87
N HIS A 304 -23.80 5.02 6.39
CA HIS A 304 -25.22 4.90 6.05
C HIS A 304 -25.52 5.26 4.60
N THR A 305 -24.85 6.27 4.03
CA THR A 305 -25.03 6.70 2.64
C THR A 305 -24.51 5.64 1.67
N SER A 306 -23.29 5.14 1.89
CA SER A 306 -22.67 4.07 1.10
C SER A 306 -23.53 2.79 1.12
N ASN A 307 -23.95 2.35 2.31
CA ASN A 307 -24.88 1.22 2.46
C ASN A 307 -26.21 1.45 1.73
N SER A 308 -26.72 2.69 1.72
CA SER A 308 -27.96 3.02 1.01
C SER A 308 -27.77 3.01 -0.52
N LEU A 309 -26.64 3.51 -1.01
CA LEU A 309 -26.28 3.46 -2.43
C LEU A 309 -26.09 2.02 -2.91
N GLN A 310 -25.42 1.17 -2.13
CA GLN A 310 -25.25 -0.24 -2.46
C GLN A 310 -26.60 -0.97 -2.53
N LYS A 311 -27.49 -0.75 -1.55
CA LYS A 311 -28.87 -1.28 -1.58
C LYS A 311 -29.65 -0.80 -2.80
N ALA A 312 -29.50 0.45 -3.21
CA ALA A 312 -30.16 1.00 -4.39
C ALA A 312 -29.61 0.40 -5.70
N SER A 313 -28.29 0.20 -5.78
CA SER A 313 -27.62 -0.49 -6.89
C SER A 313 -28.15 -1.92 -7.03
N ASP A 314 -28.17 -2.68 -5.93
CA ASP A 314 -28.68 -4.06 -5.91
C ASP A 314 -30.16 -4.13 -6.32
N ALA A 315 -30.98 -3.18 -5.86
CA ALA A 315 -32.38 -3.12 -6.24
C ALA A 315 -32.56 -2.84 -7.74
N THR A 316 -31.73 -1.97 -8.31
CA THR A 316 -31.71 -1.69 -9.75
C THR A 316 -31.30 -2.93 -10.54
N GLY A 317 -30.22 -3.61 -10.13
CA GLY A 317 -29.75 -4.84 -10.76
C GLY A 317 -30.80 -5.95 -10.73
N ARG A 318 -31.47 -6.15 -9.59
CA ARG A 318 -32.59 -7.11 -9.49
C ARG A 318 -33.75 -6.76 -10.41
N SER A 319 -34.06 -5.47 -10.56
CA SER A 319 -35.16 -5.00 -11.42
C SER A 319 -34.85 -5.24 -12.90
N LEU A 320 -33.61 -4.94 -13.33
CA LEU A 320 -33.13 -5.22 -14.68
C LEU A 320 -33.15 -6.72 -15.00
N LYS A 321 -32.70 -7.57 -14.07
CA LYS A 321 -32.75 -9.03 -14.22
C LYS A 321 -34.18 -9.55 -14.40
N ARG A 322 -35.15 -9.01 -13.64
CA ARG A 322 -36.57 -9.37 -13.79
C ARG A 322 -37.13 -8.94 -15.14
N ALA A 323 -36.82 -7.72 -15.59
CA ALA A 323 -37.24 -7.23 -16.90
C ALA A 323 -36.69 -8.09 -18.03
N TRP A 324 -35.41 -8.48 -17.94
CA TRP A 324 -34.78 -9.40 -18.89
C TRP A 324 -35.50 -10.75 -18.96
N HIS A 325 -35.77 -11.37 -17.82
CA HIS A 325 -36.50 -12.65 -17.77
C HIS A 325 -37.93 -12.53 -18.34
N ALA A 326 -38.62 -11.41 -18.12
CA ALA A 326 -39.96 -11.21 -18.69
C ALA A 326 -39.94 -11.13 -20.22
N VAL A 327 -38.91 -10.52 -20.81
CA VAL A 327 -38.79 -10.35 -22.27
C VAL A 327 -38.25 -11.61 -22.95
N PHE A 328 -37.26 -12.27 -22.35
CA PHE A 328 -36.49 -13.32 -23.02
C PHE A 328 -36.61 -14.71 -22.39
N GLY A 329 -37.11 -14.82 -21.14
CA GLY A 329 -37.10 -16.05 -20.36
C GLY A 329 -38.19 -17.07 -20.73
N ASN A 330 -39.20 -16.68 -21.51
CA ASN A 330 -40.33 -17.54 -21.86
C ASN A 330 -40.42 -17.75 -23.38
N LYS A 331 -39.41 -18.36 -24.00
CA LYS A 331 -39.65 -19.05 -25.26
C LYS A 331 -40.14 -20.46 -24.93
N PRO A 332 -41.43 -20.80 -25.14
CA PRO A 332 -41.85 -22.19 -25.07
C PRO A 332 -41.02 -23.00 -26.07
N ALA A 333 -40.54 -24.17 -25.64
CA ALA A 333 -39.84 -25.08 -26.52
C ALA A 333 -40.73 -25.35 -27.76
N PRO A 334 -40.16 -25.37 -28.97
CA PRO A 334 -40.94 -25.73 -30.15
C PRO A 334 -41.50 -27.14 -29.93
N ALA A 335 -42.82 -27.28 -30.06
CA ALA A 335 -43.46 -28.58 -29.97
C ALA A 335 -42.87 -29.50 -31.04
N GLU A 336 -42.25 -30.59 -30.61
CA GLU A 336 -41.81 -31.67 -31.52
C GLU A 336 -43.04 -32.21 -32.25
N LYS A 337 -42.94 -32.23 -33.58
CA LYS A 337 -43.93 -32.83 -34.49
C LYS A 337 -43.52 -34.26 -34.83
#